data_AF-A0A090IE05-F1
#
_entry.id   AF-A0A090IE05-F1
#
_cell.length_a   1.000
_cell.length_b   1.000
_cell.length_c   1.000
_cell.angle_alpha   90.00
_cell.angle_beta   90.00
_cell.angle_gamma   90.00
#
_symmetry.space_group_name_H-M   'P 1'
#
loop_
_entity.id
_entity.type
_entity.pdbx_description
1 polymer ?
#
loop_
_entity_poly.entity_id
_entity_poly.type
_entity_poly.pdbx_seq_one_letter_code
_entity_poly.pdbx_strand_id
1 'polypeptide(L)'
;MDTTKKKIFANYVTLDRLSIQQVKDMHNLFIQYYHNADFSTFLDDLSEKDGLILIRENKSKRIVGFSTLKTLRFKLKGKEVKGIFSGDTIIERKYWGSSKAMICFVKVLLKEKLRDPLTPLFWLLISKGYKTYLLLANNFPKHYPHHQGQFDELSSVVEQYCLHLYPSYYDEQQQILDFGGDYQKLRGEVAEITAEMKLGIPKIGFFEDRNPKWREGKELPCVGEINVSMFTFFAQKALRKRLQKNNINWDLGLISLTRRLVK
;
A
#
# COMPACT_ATOMS: atom_id res chain seq x y z
N MET A 1 27.57 -13.60 1.64
CA MET A 1 26.16 -13.98 1.42
C MET A 1 25.62 -13.17 0.25
N ASP A 2 25.13 -13.87 -0.76
CA ASP A 2 24.76 -13.39 -2.10
C ASP A 2 23.78 -12.20 -2.10
N THR A 3 24.30 -10.98 -2.27
CA THR A 3 23.53 -9.71 -2.30
C THR A 3 22.99 -9.38 -3.69
N THR A 4 22.77 -10.37 -4.55
CA THR A 4 22.03 -10.14 -5.78
C THR A 4 20.56 -9.96 -5.43
N LYS A 5 20.12 -8.73 -5.11
CA LYS A 5 18.69 -8.40 -4.95
C LYS A 5 17.95 -8.95 -6.17
N LYS A 6 17.24 -10.07 -5.99
CA LYS A 6 16.58 -10.78 -7.09
C LYS A 6 15.61 -9.80 -7.74
N LYS A 7 15.83 -9.51 -9.03
CA LYS A 7 15.08 -8.49 -9.75
C LYS A 7 13.63 -8.94 -9.88
N ILE A 8 12.69 -8.07 -9.55
CA ILE A 8 11.26 -8.27 -9.74
C ILE A 8 10.71 -7.26 -10.75
N PHE A 9 9.56 -7.59 -11.31
CA PHE A 9 8.74 -6.68 -12.10
C PHE A 9 7.29 -6.74 -11.61
N ALA A 10 6.55 -5.67 -11.85
CA ALA A 10 5.15 -5.54 -11.48
C ALA A 10 4.35 -5.05 -12.68
N ASN A 11 3.15 -5.60 -12.88
CA ASN A 11 2.25 -5.19 -13.94
C ASN A 11 0.79 -5.29 -13.47
N TYR A 12 -0.05 -4.38 -13.96
CA TYR A 12 -1.50 -4.48 -13.77
C TYR A 12 -2.06 -5.60 -14.66
N VAL A 13 -3.02 -6.35 -14.13
CA VAL A 13 -3.73 -7.45 -14.78
C VAL A 13 -5.21 -7.31 -14.43
N THR A 14 -6.09 -7.49 -15.40
CA THR A 14 -7.54 -7.60 -15.19
C THR A 14 -7.91 -9.05 -14.90
N LEU A 15 -9.01 -9.31 -14.19
CA LEU A 15 -9.33 -10.66 -13.73
C LEU A 15 -9.52 -11.67 -14.87
N ASP A 16 -10.07 -11.24 -16.01
CA ASP A 16 -10.24 -12.06 -17.23
C ASP A 16 -8.92 -12.59 -17.80
N ARG A 17 -7.79 -11.99 -17.42
CA ARG A 17 -6.44 -12.38 -17.87
C ARG A 17 -5.69 -13.24 -16.86
N LEU A 18 -6.30 -13.56 -15.71
CA LEU A 18 -5.73 -14.48 -14.75
C LEU A 18 -6.03 -15.93 -15.14
N SER A 19 -5.00 -16.76 -15.17
CA SER A 19 -5.20 -18.21 -15.26
C SER A 19 -5.57 -18.79 -13.90
N ILE A 20 -6.27 -19.92 -13.90
CA ILE A 20 -6.59 -20.68 -12.67
C ILE A 20 -5.31 -20.99 -11.88
N GLN A 21 -4.21 -21.31 -12.56
CA GLN A 21 -2.93 -21.56 -11.90
C GLN A 21 -2.39 -20.32 -11.19
N GLN A 22 -2.53 -19.12 -11.78
CA GLN A 22 -2.11 -17.88 -11.13
C GLN A 22 -2.95 -17.58 -9.89
N VAL A 23 -4.26 -17.84 -9.94
CA VAL A 23 -5.15 -17.68 -8.78
C VAL A 23 -4.73 -18.63 -7.65
N LYS A 24 -4.43 -19.89 -7.96
CA LYS A 24 -3.90 -20.87 -6.99
C LYS A 24 -2.56 -20.43 -6.41
N ASP A 25 -1.64 -19.94 -7.24
CA ASP A 25 -0.34 -19.43 -6.78
C ASP A 25 -0.49 -18.20 -5.87
N MET A 26 -1.43 -17.30 -6.18
CA MET A 26 -1.77 -16.15 -5.34
C MET A 26 -2.33 -16.59 -3.99
N HIS A 27 -3.27 -17.55 -3.98
CA HIS A 27 -3.82 -18.10 -2.74
C HIS A 27 -2.76 -18.80 -1.89
N ASN A 28 -1.94 -19.65 -2.50
CA ASN A 28 -0.81 -20.32 -1.83
C ASN A 28 0.17 -19.33 -1.20
N LEU A 29 0.35 -18.17 -1.81
CA LEU A 29 1.13 -17.08 -1.23
C LEU A 29 0.35 -16.39 -0.10
N PHE A 30 -0.94 -16.10 -0.30
CA PHE A 30 -1.80 -15.41 0.66
C PHE A 30 -1.91 -16.15 1.99
N ILE A 31 -2.12 -17.46 1.98
CA ILE A 31 -2.23 -18.28 3.20
C ILE A 31 -0.92 -18.38 4.00
N GLN A 32 0.23 -17.99 3.44
CA GLN A 32 1.47 -17.88 4.22
C GLN A 32 1.46 -16.65 5.13
N TYR A 33 0.63 -15.66 4.82
CA TYR A 33 0.57 -14.38 5.49
C TYR A 33 -0.75 -14.10 6.20
N TYR A 34 -1.83 -14.83 5.93
CA TYR A 34 -3.12 -14.65 6.60
C TYR A 34 -3.68 -15.94 7.22
N HIS A 35 -4.31 -15.80 8.38
CA HIS A 35 -5.21 -16.79 8.97
C HIS A 35 -6.62 -16.65 8.36
N ASN A 36 -7.46 -17.68 8.49
CA ASN A 36 -8.86 -17.68 8.02
C ASN A 36 -9.00 -17.29 6.53
N ALA A 37 -8.21 -17.96 5.69
CA ALA A 37 -8.09 -17.65 4.27
C ALA A 37 -8.24 -18.92 3.42
N ASP A 38 -9.37 -19.60 3.52
CA ASP A 38 -9.67 -20.71 2.62
C ASP A 38 -9.80 -20.24 1.16
N PHE A 39 -9.75 -21.20 0.23
CA PHE A 39 -9.70 -20.88 -1.20
C PHE A 39 -11.00 -20.25 -1.72
N SER A 40 -12.16 -20.68 -1.20
CA SER A 40 -13.47 -20.11 -1.58
C SER A 40 -13.56 -18.65 -1.16
N THR A 41 -13.28 -18.32 0.11
CA THR A 41 -13.30 -16.94 0.60
C THR A 41 -12.34 -16.04 -0.18
N PHE A 42 -11.15 -16.55 -0.52
CA PHE A 42 -10.20 -15.81 -1.35
C PHE A 42 -10.73 -15.57 -2.78
N LEU A 43 -11.38 -16.56 -3.38
CA LEU A 43 -11.94 -16.43 -4.73
C LEU A 43 -13.12 -15.44 -4.75
N ASP A 44 -13.98 -15.50 -3.74
CA ASP A 44 -15.12 -14.59 -3.58
C ASP A 44 -14.63 -13.15 -3.43
N ASP A 45 -13.65 -12.88 -2.56
CA ASP A 45 -13.05 -11.53 -2.43
C ASP A 45 -12.39 -11.08 -3.74
N LEU A 46 -11.65 -11.96 -4.41
CA LEU A 46 -10.99 -11.64 -5.67
C LEU A 46 -12.00 -11.30 -6.76
N SER A 47 -13.15 -11.98 -6.80
CA SER A 47 -14.19 -11.80 -7.82
C SER A 47 -14.83 -10.40 -7.77
N GLU A 48 -14.84 -9.78 -6.60
CA GLU A 48 -15.35 -8.43 -6.34
C GLU A 48 -14.40 -7.30 -6.77
N LYS A 49 -13.23 -7.62 -7.34
CA LYS A 49 -12.19 -6.65 -7.73
C LYS A 49 -12.21 -6.39 -9.23
N ASP A 50 -11.66 -5.26 -9.67
CA ASP A 50 -11.55 -4.96 -11.11
C ASP A 50 -10.24 -5.49 -11.72
N GLY A 51 -9.27 -5.75 -10.87
CA GLY A 51 -7.95 -6.21 -11.27
C GLY A 51 -6.96 -6.17 -10.13
N LEU A 52 -5.68 -6.31 -10.48
CA LEU A 52 -4.60 -6.42 -9.52
C LEU A 52 -3.27 -6.01 -10.12
N ILE A 53 -2.36 -5.61 -9.24
CA ILE A 53 -0.94 -5.51 -9.56
C ILE A 53 -0.31 -6.84 -9.23
N LEU A 54 0.17 -7.57 -10.23
CA LEU A 54 0.89 -8.82 -10.06
C LEU A 54 2.40 -8.57 -10.02
N ILE A 55 3.08 -9.12 -9.02
CA ILE A 55 4.53 -8.96 -8.81
C ILE A 55 5.20 -10.30 -9.02
N ARG A 56 6.16 -10.34 -9.94
CA ARG A 56 6.84 -11.57 -10.34
C ARG A 56 8.34 -11.41 -10.31
N GLU A 57 9.03 -12.51 -9.99
CA GLU A 57 10.47 -12.57 -10.12
C GLU A 57 10.88 -12.61 -11.60
N ASN A 58 11.93 -11.87 -11.97
CA ASN A 58 12.32 -11.71 -13.37
C ASN A 58 12.72 -13.03 -14.04
N LYS A 59 13.44 -13.90 -13.33
CA LYS A 59 13.99 -15.15 -13.86
C LYS A 59 12.94 -16.26 -13.89
N SER A 60 12.42 -16.64 -12.73
CA SER A 60 11.48 -17.75 -12.58
C SER A 60 10.05 -17.43 -13.02
N LYS A 61 9.70 -16.14 -13.16
CA LYS A 61 8.33 -15.65 -13.39
C LYS A 61 7.34 -16.01 -12.27
N ARG A 62 7.81 -16.60 -11.17
CA ARG A 62 7.00 -16.96 -10.01
C ARG A 62 6.34 -15.72 -9.43
N ILE A 63 5.07 -15.85 -9.03
CA ILE A 63 4.34 -14.81 -8.30
C ILE A 63 4.97 -14.70 -6.90
N VAL A 64 5.41 -13.49 -6.56
CA VAL A 64 6.06 -13.17 -5.28
C VAL A 64 5.34 -12.06 -4.53
N GLY A 65 4.22 -11.61 -5.08
CA GLY A 65 3.35 -10.63 -4.48
C GLY A 65 2.23 -10.23 -5.41
N PHE A 66 1.19 -9.66 -4.83
CA PHE A 66 0.08 -9.04 -5.54
C PHE A 66 -0.55 -7.94 -4.70
N SER A 67 -1.33 -7.07 -5.33
CA SER A 67 -2.20 -6.08 -4.66
C SER A 67 -3.50 -5.99 -5.46
N THR A 68 -4.62 -6.40 -4.87
CA THR A 68 -5.94 -6.33 -5.53
C THR A 68 -6.48 -4.91 -5.52
N LEU A 69 -7.20 -4.53 -6.58
CA LEU A 69 -7.71 -3.18 -6.79
C LEU A 69 -9.21 -3.22 -7.13
N LYS A 70 -10.00 -2.40 -6.43
CA LYS A 70 -11.41 -2.15 -6.74
C LYS A 70 -11.62 -0.66 -6.99
N THR A 71 -12.36 -0.32 -8.02
CA THR A 71 -12.75 1.04 -8.37
C THR A 71 -14.12 1.31 -7.79
N LEU A 72 -14.24 2.41 -7.06
CA LEU A 72 -15.49 2.86 -6.48
C LEU A 72 -15.85 4.21 -7.07
N ARG A 73 -17.15 4.42 -7.26
CA ARG A 73 -17.73 5.73 -7.55
C ARG A 73 -18.75 6.03 -6.47
N PHE A 74 -18.63 7.19 -5.86
CA PHE A 74 -19.55 7.64 -4.81
C PHE A 74 -19.70 9.16 -4.86
N LYS A 75 -20.68 9.70 -4.14
CA LYS A 75 -20.93 11.14 -4.10
C LYS A 75 -20.33 11.74 -2.83
N LEU A 76 -19.53 12.79 -3.00
CA LEU A 76 -19.02 13.61 -1.92
C LEU A 76 -19.62 15.02 -2.04
N LYS A 77 -20.45 15.42 -1.07
CA LYS A 77 -21.16 16.72 -1.08
C LYS A 77 -21.90 16.97 -2.43
N GLY A 78 -22.55 15.94 -2.94
CA GLY A 78 -23.30 15.97 -4.20
C GLY A 78 -22.47 15.85 -5.49
N LYS A 79 -21.13 15.90 -5.41
CA LYS A 79 -20.24 15.71 -6.57
C LYS A 79 -19.79 14.26 -6.68
N GLU A 80 -19.78 13.74 -7.90
CA GLU A 80 -19.20 12.41 -8.15
C GLU A 80 -17.69 12.43 -7.89
N VAL A 81 -17.21 11.41 -7.20
CA VAL A 81 -15.80 11.16 -6.96
C VAL A 81 -15.47 9.69 -7.24
N LYS A 82 -14.19 9.44 -7.52
CA LYS A 82 -13.68 8.11 -7.83
C LYS A 82 -12.63 7.69 -6.80
N GLY A 83 -12.75 6.46 -6.32
CA GLY A 83 -11.78 5.82 -5.44
C GLY A 83 -11.14 4.60 -6.09
N ILE A 84 -9.85 4.42 -5.91
CA ILE A 84 -9.16 3.14 -6.18
C ILE A 84 -8.81 2.55 -4.82
N PHE A 85 -9.54 1.52 -4.43
CA PHE A 85 -9.33 0.80 -3.19
C PHE A 85 -8.28 -0.30 -3.39
N SER A 86 -7.24 -0.30 -2.56
CA SER A 86 -6.28 -1.41 -2.49
C SER A 86 -6.68 -2.36 -1.39
N GLY A 87 -7.10 -3.57 -1.78
CA GLY A 87 -7.45 -4.65 -0.86
C GLY A 87 -6.22 -5.49 -0.52
N ASP A 88 -6.40 -6.81 -0.58
CA ASP A 88 -5.36 -7.81 -0.32
C ASP A 88 -4.05 -7.49 -1.01
N THR A 89 -3.04 -7.18 -0.19
CA THR A 89 -1.73 -6.77 -0.64
C THR A 89 -0.66 -7.60 0.07
N ILE A 90 0.02 -8.45 -0.68
CA ILE A 90 1.11 -9.29 -0.20
C ILE A 90 2.34 -9.10 -1.09
N ILE A 91 3.50 -9.00 -0.46
CA ILE A 91 4.80 -9.10 -1.11
C ILE A 91 5.65 -9.96 -0.19
N GLU A 92 6.34 -10.97 -0.72
CA GLU A 92 7.25 -11.76 0.10
C GLU A 92 8.30 -10.86 0.77
N ARG A 93 8.60 -11.15 2.04
CA ARG A 93 9.49 -10.34 2.89
C ARG A 93 10.83 -10.00 2.21
N LYS A 94 11.40 -10.95 1.46
CA LYS A 94 12.68 -10.79 0.74
C LYS A 94 12.65 -9.74 -0.38
N TYR A 95 11.47 -9.28 -0.81
CA TYR A 95 11.32 -8.23 -1.82
C TYR A 95 10.76 -6.92 -1.26
N TRP A 96 10.58 -6.82 0.06
CA TRP A 96 10.17 -5.57 0.71
C TRP A 96 11.16 -4.43 0.40
N GLY A 97 10.63 -3.21 0.31
CA GLY A 97 11.40 -2.02 -0.08
C GLY A 97 11.64 -1.87 -1.60
N SER A 98 11.19 -2.84 -2.42
CA SER A 98 11.17 -2.65 -3.87
C SER A 98 10.12 -1.61 -4.28
N SER A 99 10.51 -0.64 -5.12
CA SER A 99 9.58 0.37 -5.63
C SER A 99 8.73 -0.10 -6.81
N LYS A 100 8.92 -1.33 -7.31
CA LYS A 100 8.29 -1.80 -8.54
C LYS A 100 6.76 -1.83 -8.46
N ALA A 101 6.21 -2.31 -7.35
CA ALA A 101 4.77 -2.33 -7.10
C ALA A 101 4.20 -0.90 -7.08
N MET A 102 4.81 0.01 -6.30
CA MET A 102 4.38 1.41 -6.24
C MET A 102 4.49 2.13 -7.59
N ILE A 103 5.54 1.90 -8.37
CA ILE A 103 5.66 2.47 -9.71
C ILE A 103 4.53 1.95 -10.62
N CYS A 104 4.21 0.66 -10.54
CA CYS A 104 3.08 0.10 -11.28
C CYS A 104 1.76 0.74 -10.84
N PHE A 105 1.56 0.91 -9.53
CA PHE A 105 0.38 1.55 -8.98
C PHE A 105 0.22 3.00 -9.44
N VAL A 106 1.28 3.81 -9.38
CA VAL A 106 1.26 5.19 -9.89
C VAL A 106 0.91 5.25 -11.38
N LYS A 107 1.36 4.28 -12.18
CA LYS A 107 0.96 4.19 -13.60
C LYS A 107 -0.52 3.88 -13.77
N VAL A 108 -1.09 3.01 -12.93
CA VAL A 108 -2.54 2.75 -12.90
C VAL A 108 -3.28 4.03 -12.54
N LEU A 109 -2.88 4.72 -11.46
CA LEU A 109 -3.50 5.98 -11.04
C LEU A 109 -3.41 7.07 -12.11
N LEU A 110 -2.28 7.19 -12.80
CA LEU A 110 -2.12 8.14 -13.91
C LEU A 110 -3.09 7.80 -15.06
N LYS A 111 -3.20 6.52 -15.43
CA LYS A 111 -4.13 6.07 -16.47
C LYS A 111 -5.57 6.38 -16.08
N GLU A 112 -5.95 6.14 -14.84
CA GLU A 112 -7.29 6.45 -14.34
C GLU A 112 -7.55 7.96 -14.31
N LYS A 113 -6.56 8.77 -13.93
CA LYS A 113 -6.69 10.23 -13.93
C LYS A 113 -6.78 10.81 -15.35
N LEU A 114 -6.08 10.23 -16.32
CA LEU A 114 -6.16 10.67 -17.72
C LEU A 114 -7.48 10.28 -18.39
N ARG A 115 -8.11 9.17 -17.95
CA ARG A 115 -9.44 8.75 -18.42
C ARG A 115 -10.55 9.68 -17.95
N ASP A 116 -10.41 10.24 -16.75
CA ASP A 116 -11.43 11.07 -16.11
C ASP A 116 -10.76 12.25 -15.35
N PRO A 117 -10.25 13.26 -16.09
CA PRO A 117 -9.36 14.28 -15.52
C PRO A 117 -10.07 15.25 -14.58
N LEU A 118 -11.36 15.48 -14.77
CA LEU A 118 -12.14 16.43 -13.97
C LEU A 118 -12.72 15.79 -12.69
N THR A 119 -12.89 14.47 -12.67
CA THR A 119 -13.37 13.77 -11.49
C THR A 119 -12.27 13.66 -10.42
N PRO A 120 -12.53 14.04 -9.16
CA PRO A 120 -11.61 13.80 -8.05
C PRO A 120 -11.30 12.31 -7.92
N LEU A 121 -10.02 11.98 -7.75
CA LEU A 121 -9.53 10.61 -7.67
C LEU A 121 -8.78 10.40 -6.35
N PHE A 122 -9.12 9.33 -5.65
CA PHE A 122 -8.56 8.99 -4.35
C PHE A 122 -7.99 7.58 -4.33
N TRP A 123 -6.88 7.38 -3.62
CA TRP A 123 -6.41 6.06 -3.21
C TRP A 123 -7.02 5.77 -1.86
N LEU A 124 -7.86 4.74 -1.80
CA LEU A 124 -8.51 4.28 -0.59
C LEU A 124 -7.71 3.10 -0.05
N LEU A 125 -7.30 3.17 1.21
CA LEU A 125 -6.37 2.22 1.80
C LEU A 125 -6.81 1.91 3.23
N ILE A 126 -6.76 0.65 3.62
CA ILE A 126 -6.87 0.28 5.03
C ILE A 126 -5.50 -0.17 5.54
N SER A 127 -5.04 0.49 6.59
CA SER A 127 -3.72 0.26 7.18
C SER A 127 -3.82 -0.72 8.34
N LYS A 128 -3.58 -2.00 8.04
CA LYS A 128 -3.37 -3.09 9.03
C LYS A 128 -2.19 -2.85 9.99
N GLY A 129 -1.27 -1.94 9.66
CA GLY A 129 -0.09 -1.65 10.47
C GLY A 129 0.69 -0.44 9.95
N TYR A 130 1.65 0.04 10.75
CA TYR A 130 2.36 1.29 10.47
C TYR A 130 3.13 1.27 9.14
N LYS A 131 3.58 0.10 8.64
CA LYS A 131 4.27 0.01 7.34
C LYS A 131 3.35 0.39 6.18
N THR A 132 2.08 -0.03 6.26
CA THR A 132 1.05 0.32 5.27
C THR A 132 0.71 1.80 5.38
N TYR A 133 0.58 2.33 6.59
CA TYR A 133 0.41 3.77 6.80
C TYR A 133 1.57 4.59 6.23
N LEU A 134 2.82 4.19 6.50
CA LEU A 134 4.01 4.83 5.95
C LEU A 134 4.09 4.75 4.43
N LEU A 135 3.52 3.71 3.81
CA LEU A 135 3.45 3.60 2.36
C LEU A 135 2.61 4.75 1.78
N LEU A 136 1.47 5.08 2.38
CA LEU A 136 0.67 6.24 2.01
C LEU A 136 1.41 7.54 2.35
N ALA A 137 1.76 7.72 3.61
CA ALA A 137 2.26 8.99 4.13
C ALA A 137 3.61 9.43 3.53
N ASN A 138 4.38 8.51 2.92
CA ASN A 138 5.65 8.82 2.24
C ASN A 138 5.54 8.99 0.71
N ASN A 139 4.34 8.78 0.15
CA ASN A 139 4.13 8.79 -1.29
C ASN A 139 2.98 9.71 -1.72
N PHE A 140 2.07 10.06 -0.83
CA PHE A 140 0.93 10.93 -1.12
C PHE A 140 0.99 12.15 -0.21
N PRO A 141 1.47 13.32 -0.71
CA PRO A 141 1.60 14.52 0.11
C PRO A 141 0.27 14.93 0.74
N LYS A 142 -0.81 14.92 -0.05
CA LYS A 142 -2.18 15.17 0.42
C LYS A 142 -2.85 13.84 0.78
N HIS A 143 -2.82 13.49 2.05
CA HIS A 143 -3.40 12.27 2.60
C HIS A 143 -4.04 12.52 3.95
N TYR A 144 -4.95 11.62 4.34
CA TYR A 144 -5.57 11.58 5.65
C TYR A 144 -5.58 10.13 6.18
N PRO A 145 -5.41 9.90 7.49
CA PRO A 145 -5.07 10.89 8.51
C PRO A 145 -3.59 11.34 8.40
N HIS A 146 -3.35 12.65 8.50
CA HIS A 146 -2.01 13.22 8.37
C HIS A 146 -1.37 13.47 9.73
N HIS A 147 -0.15 13.00 9.95
CA HIS A 147 0.59 13.15 11.21
C HIS A 147 0.84 14.60 11.71
N GLN A 148 0.49 15.60 10.91
CA GLN A 148 0.61 17.03 11.26
C GLN A 148 -0.77 17.72 11.32
N GLY A 149 -1.87 16.97 11.34
CA GLY A 149 -3.23 17.53 11.37
C GLY A 149 -3.61 18.31 10.11
N GLN A 150 -3.10 17.89 8.96
CA GLN A 150 -3.41 18.50 7.66
C GLN A 150 -4.46 17.67 6.91
N PHE A 151 -5.23 18.33 6.04
CA PHE A 151 -6.16 17.71 5.11
C PHE A 151 -7.35 16.99 5.76
N ASP A 152 -7.83 17.49 6.90
CA ASP A 152 -8.98 16.92 7.62
C ASP A 152 -10.27 16.91 6.79
N GLU A 153 -10.37 17.74 5.73
CA GLU A 153 -11.47 17.66 4.78
C GLU A 153 -11.61 16.28 4.10
N LEU A 154 -10.52 15.51 4.03
CA LEU A 154 -10.50 14.16 3.47
C LEU A 154 -11.08 13.09 4.40
N SER A 155 -11.33 13.40 5.68
CA SER A 155 -12.00 12.48 6.62
C SER A 155 -13.35 12.01 6.10
N SER A 156 -14.11 12.92 5.46
CA SER A 156 -15.38 12.60 4.82
C SER A 156 -15.24 11.58 3.67
N VAL A 157 -14.10 11.56 2.97
CA VAL A 157 -13.85 10.52 1.95
C VAL A 157 -13.68 9.16 2.61
N VAL A 158 -12.96 9.12 3.74
CA VAL A 158 -12.74 7.90 4.52
C VAL A 158 -14.05 7.33 5.01
N GLU A 159 -14.84 8.14 5.71
CA GLU A 159 -16.16 7.76 6.22
C GLU A 159 -17.03 7.18 5.10
N GLN A 160 -17.14 7.87 3.95
CA GLN A 160 -17.99 7.43 2.85
C GLN A 160 -17.58 6.06 2.29
N TYR A 161 -16.29 5.80 2.06
CA TYR A 161 -15.91 4.49 1.54
C TYR A 161 -15.97 3.40 2.61
N CYS A 162 -15.72 3.72 3.87
CA CYS A 162 -15.85 2.78 4.98
C CYS A 162 -17.31 2.35 5.17
N LEU A 163 -18.25 3.28 5.15
CA LEU A 163 -19.68 2.97 5.22
C LEU A 163 -20.17 2.24 3.98
N HIS A 164 -19.59 2.50 2.81
CA HIS A 164 -19.94 1.80 1.58
C HIS A 164 -19.43 0.34 1.55
N LEU A 165 -18.18 0.11 1.95
CA LEU A 165 -17.55 -1.22 1.87
C LEU A 165 -17.75 -2.07 3.12
N TYR A 166 -17.80 -1.44 4.29
CA TYR A 166 -17.71 -2.07 5.60
C TYR A 166 -18.66 -1.42 6.65
N PRO A 167 -19.96 -1.22 6.34
CA PRO A 167 -20.88 -0.48 7.21
C PRO A 167 -20.97 -1.07 8.63
N SER A 168 -20.91 -2.39 8.77
CA SER A 168 -21.02 -3.06 10.06
C SER A 168 -19.73 -3.07 10.89
N TYR A 169 -18.60 -2.64 10.31
CA TYR A 169 -17.28 -2.74 10.94
C TYR A 169 -16.63 -1.38 11.19
N TYR A 170 -17.21 -0.29 10.67
CA TYR A 170 -16.67 1.04 10.83
C TYR A 170 -17.18 1.67 12.13
N ASP A 171 -16.26 1.91 13.06
CA ASP A 171 -16.51 2.71 14.25
C ASP A 171 -16.36 4.19 13.88
N GLU A 172 -17.48 4.90 13.72
CA GLU A 172 -17.49 6.33 13.35
C GLU A 172 -16.83 7.22 14.41
N GLN A 173 -16.95 6.86 15.70
CA GLN A 173 -16.39 7.64 16.80
C GLN A 173 -14.86 7.55 16.82
N GLN A 174 -14.32 6.35 16.63
CA GLN A 174 -12.88 6.12 16.60
C GLN A 174 -12.29 6.36 15.20
N GLN A 175 -13.12 6.33 14.14
CA GLN A 175 -12.74 6.29 12.73
C GLN A 175 -11.78 5.13 12.42
N ILE A 176 -12.09 3.96 12.95
CA ILE A 176 -11.31 2.72 12.84
C ILE A 176 -12.20 1.61 12.30
N LEU A 177 -11.62 0.66 11.56
CA LEU A 177 -12.30 -0.59 11.20
C LEU A 177 -11.97 -1.68 12.23
N ASP A 178 -13.00 -2.27 12.80
CA ASP A 178 -12.92 -3.41 13.69
C ASP A 178 -13.70 -4.57 13.09
N PHE A 179 -12.96 -5.48 12.45
CA PHE A 179 -13.54 -6.68 11.82
C PHE A 179 -13.77 -7.84 12.80
N GLY A 180 -13.44 -7.66 14.09
CA GLY A 180 -13.60 -8.69 15.10
C GLY A 180 -12.61 -9.86 15.01
N GLY A 181 -12.99 -10.96 15.66
CA GLY A 181 -12.13 -12.13 15.91
C GLY A 181 -11.79 -12.96 14.66
N ASP A 182 -12.75 -13.11 13.76
CA ASP A 182 -12.74 -14.14 12.72
C ASP A 182 -12.25 -13.67 11.35
N TYR A 183 -12.04 -12.35 11.19
CA TYR A 183 -11.56 -11.78 9.94
C TYR A 183 -10.09 -12.15 9.63
N GLN A 184 -9.67 -11.95 8.38
CA GLN A 184 -8.34 -12.26 7.87
C GLN A 184 -7.23 -11.52 8.65
N LYS A 185 -6.67 -12.21 9.64
CA LYS A 185 -5.57 -11.72 10.49
C LYS A 185 -4.22 -12.08 9.90
N LEU A 186 -3.26 -11.16 9.99
CA LEU A 186 -1.88 -11.41 9.56
C LEU A 186 -1.27 -12.55 10.41
N ARG A 187 -0.57 -13.48 9.75
CA ARG A 187 0.20 -14.55 10.40
C ARG A 187 1.47 -14.00 11.02
N GLY A 188 1.63 -14.26 12.32
CA GLY A 188 2.81 -13.90 13.10
C GLY A 188 2.80 -12.46 13.61
N GLU A 189 3.79 -12.16 14.46
CA GLU A 189 3.99 -10.83 15.03
C GLU A 189 4.15 -9.81 13.89
N VAL A 190 3.21 -8.86 13.81
CA VAL A 190 3.45 -7.65 13.05
C VAL A 190 4.68 -6.99 13.65
N ALA A 191 5.62 -6.55 12.81
CA ALA A 191 6.88 -5.97 13.31
C ALA A 191 6.59 -4.94 14.40
N GLU A 192 7.18 -5.08 15.58
CA GLU A 192 6.87 -4.20 16.70
C GLU A 192 7.26 -2.75 16.41
N ILE A 193 6.55 -1.82 17.04
CA ILE A 193 6.92 -0.40 17.07
C ILE A 193 7.78 -0.19 18.31
N THR A 194 9.06 0.16 18.11
CA THR A 194 9.96 0.47 19.22
C THR A 194 9.90 1.95 19.62
N ALA A 195 10.38 2.29 20.81
CA ALA A 195 10.44 3.68 21.28
C ALA A 195 11.33 4.55 20.35
N GLU A 196 12.46 4.01 19.88
CA GLU A 196 13.37 4.68 18.96
C GLU A 196 12.71 4.99 17.62
N MET A 197 11.87 4.07 17.13
CA MET A 197 11.11 4.28 15.88
C MET A 197 10.13 5.44 16.01
N LYS A 198 9.45 5.58 17.15
CA LYS A 198 8.53 6.70 17.40
C LYS A 198 9.25 8.04 17.46
N LEU A 199 10.39 8.08 18.15
CA LEU A 199 11.22 9.27 18.25
C LEU A 199 11.84 9.68 16.90
N GLY A 200 12.31 8.71 16.12
CA GLY A 200 12.98 8.97 14.84
C GLY A 200 12.02 9.21 13.66
N ILE A 201 10.77 8.71 13.73
CA ILE A 201 9.79 8.78 12.64
C ILE A 201 8.42 9.19 13.21
N PRO A 202 8.11 10.50 13.27
CA PRO A 202 6.86 11.01 13.86
C PRO A 202 5.58 10.37 13.31
N LYS A 203 5.59 9.96 12.04
CA LYS A 203 4.48 9.24 11.38
C LYS A 203 4.16 7.90 12.05
N ILE A 204 5.15 7.22 12.63
CA ILE A 204 4.94 5.94 13.34
C ILE A 204 4.26 6.20 14.68
N GLY A 205 4.73 7.19 15.44
CA GLY A 205 4.09 7.61 16.69
C GLY A 205 2.63 7.98 16.45
N PHE A 206 2.38 8.84 15.46
CA PHE A 206 1.02 9.22 15.07
C PHE A 206 0.12 8.02 14.71
N PHE A 207 0.64 7.03 13.97
CA PHE A 207 -0.14 5.83 13.65
C PHE A 207 -0.55 5.06 14.91
N GLU A 208 0.39 4.86 15.85
CA GLU A 208 0.11 4.16 17.11
C GLU A 208 -0.87 4.94 17.98
N ASP A 209 -0.73 6.27 18.05
CA ASP A 209 -1.66 7.13 18.81
C ASP A 209 -3.07 7.11 18.20
N ARG A 210 -3.18 7.10 16.87
CA ARG A 210 -4.47 7.11 16.16
C ARG A 210 -5.18 5.76 16.22
N ASN A 211 -4.43 4.66 16.29
CA ASN A 211 -4.96 3.30 16.37
C ASN A 211 -4.17 2.48 17.41
N PRO A 212 -4.38 2.72 18.72
CA PRO A 212 -3.61 2.04 19.78
C PRO A 212 -3.83 0.53 19.82
N LYS A 213 -4.99 0.08 19.32
CA LYS A 213 -5.41 -1.33 19.26
C LYS A 213 -5.04 -2.01 17.94
N TRP A 214 -4.11 -1.46 17.16
CA TRP A 214 -3.67 -2.05 15.89
C TRP A 214 -3.12 -3.47 16.05
N ARG A 215 -2.57 -3.81 17.23
CA ARG A 215 -2.10 -5.17 17.58
C ARG A 215 -3.24 -6.18 17.72
N GLU A 216 -4.45 -5.73 18.06
CA GLU A 216 -5.65 -6.57 18.15
C GLU A 216 -6.24 -6.88 16.76
N GLY A 217 -5.68 -6.27 15.70
CA GLY A 217 -6.17 -6.40 14.33
C GLY A 217 -7.10 -5.27 13.89
N LYS A 218 -7.29 -4.24 14.72
CA LYS A 218 -8.01 -3.02 14.30
C LYS A 218 -7.22 -2.29 13.23
N GLU A 219 -7.90 -1.79 12.22
CA GLU A 219 -7.24 -1.23 11.04
C GLU A 219 -7.56 0.24 10.87
N LEU A 220 -6.55 1.04 10.51
CA LEU A 220 -6.72 2.48 10.32
C LEU A 220 -7.09 2.77 8.86
N PRO A 221 -8.31 3.24 8.56
CA PRO A 221 -8.69 3.63 7.22
C PRO A 221 -8.00 4.95 6.84
N CYS A 222 -7.48 5.00 5.61
CA CYS A 222 -6.69 6.11 5.12
C CYS A 222 -7.07 6.43 3.67
N VAL A 223 -6.78 7.67 3.27
CA VAL A 223 -7.00 8.15 1.91
C VAL A 223 -5.83 9.01 1.43
N GLY A 224 -5.43 8.84 0.18
CA GLY A 224 -4.51 9.75 -0.52
C GLY A 224 -5.20 10.39 -1.71
N GLU A 225 -5.08 11.70 -1.87
CA GLU A 225 -5.60 12.38 -3.06
C GLU A 225 -4.65 12.21 -4.25
N ILE A 226 -5.19 11.86 -5.42
CA ILE A 226 -4.46 11.82 -6.68
C ILE A 226 -4.67 13.15 -7.40
N ASN A 227 -3.64 13.98 -7.37
CA ASN A 227 -3.60 15.26 -8.06
C ASN A 227 -2.22 15.47 -8.73
N VAL A 228 -2.07 16.61 -9.41
CA VAL A 228 -0.83 16.94 -10.13
C VAL A 228 0.37 17.00 -9.18
N SER A 229 0.20 17.49 -7.95
CA SER A 229 1.30 17.60 -6.98
C SER A 229 1.83 16.24 -6.52
N MET A 230 0.96 15.22 -6.45
CA MET A 230 1.39 13.83 -6.23
C MET A 230 2.30 13.35 -7.37
N PHE A 231 1.93 13.55 -8.64
CA PHE A 231 2.75 13.10 -9.76
C PHE A 231 4.07 13.85 -9.85
N THR A 232 4.09 15.16 -9.60
CA THR A 232 5.34 15.94 -9.56
C THR A 232 6.23 15.49 -8.41
N PHE A 233 5.68 15.19 -7.24
CA PHE A 233 6.42 14.61 -6.11
C PHE A 233 7.11 13.28 -6.50
N PHE A 234 6.40 12.38 -7.18
CA PHE A 234 6.99 11.12 -7.66
C PHE A 234 8.09 11.35 -8.70
N ALA A 235 7.89 12.28 -9.64
CA ALA A 235 8.89 12.63 -10.65
C ALA A 235 10.16 13.21 -9.99
N GLN A 236 10.02 14.12 -9.04
CA GLN A 236 11.14 14.69 -8.27
C GLN A 236 11.87 13.61 -7.46
N LYS A 237 11.15 12.70 -6.80
CA LYS A 237 11.73 11.58 -6.04
C LYS A 237 12.54 10.65 -6.94
N ALA A 238 12.04 10.38 -8.15
CA ALA A 238 12.77 9.59 -9.14
C ALA A 238 14.04 10.30 -9.65
N LEU A 239 13.94 11.60 -9.94
CA LEU A 239 15.08 12.43 -10.38
C LEU A 239 16.16 12.50 -9.30
N ARG A 240 15.79 12.81 -8.05
CA ARG A 240 16.72 12.84 -6.91
C ARG A 240 17.46 11.52 -6.72
N LYS A 241 16.76 10.39 -6.82
CA LYS A 241 17.40 9.06 -6.76
C LYS A 241 18.37 8.81 -7.91
N ARG A 242 18.04 9.28 -9.12
CA ARG A 242 18.92 9.16 -10.30
C ARG A 242 20.17 10.04 -10.13
N LEU A 243 20.00 11.26 -9.65
CA LEU A 243 21.11 12.18 -9.37
C LEU A 243 22.01 11.66 -8.25
N GLN A 244 21.47 11.17 -7.14
CA GLN A 244 22.26 10.54 -6.07
C GLN A 244 23.04 9.33 -6.59
N LYS A 245 22.41 8.48 -7.41
CA LYS A 245 23.09 7.33 -8.03
C LYS A 245 24.19 7.76 -9.01
N ASN A 246 24.02 8.88 -9.70
CA ASN A 246 25.00 9.43 -10.63
C ASN A 246 26.13 10.20 -9.91
N ASN A 247 25.86 10.88 -8.78
CA ASN A 247 26.88 11.52 -7.94
C ASN A 247 27.75 10.50 -7.20
N ILE A 248 27.22 9.31 -6.88
CA ILE A 248 28.01 8.17 -6.38
C ILE A 248 28.95 7.61 -7.46
N ASN A 249 28.83 8.04 -8.73
CA ASN A 249 29.64 7.55 -9.84
C ASN A 249 30.83 8.47 -10.21
N TRP A 250 31.12 9.51 -9.42
CA TRP A 250 32.31 10.37 -9.58
C TRP A 250 33.39 10.17 -8.49
N ASP A 251 33.15 9.31 -7.49
CA ASP A 251 34.13 8.94 -6.46
C ASP A 251 34.48 7.43 -6.51
N LEU A 252 34.79 6.91 -7.70
CA LEU A 252 35.53 5.63 -7.84
C LEU A 252 37.02 5.88 -8.05
N GLY A 253 37.54 6.92 -7.39
CA GLY A 253 38.93 7.33 -7.44
C GLY A 253 39.37 8.08 -6.19
N LEU A 254 38.86 7.74 -4.99
CA LEU A 254 39.42 8.02 -3.66
C LEU A 254 38.43 7.50 -2.61
N ILE A 255 38.92 7.13 -1.43
CA ILE A 255 38.19 6.52 -0.29
C ILE A 255 38.08 4.98 -0.37
N SER A 256 39.26 4.34 -0.41
CA SER A 256 39.54 3.33 0.61
C SER A 256 39.46 4.00 1.99
N LEU A 257 38.91 3.31 2.99
CA LEU A 257 38.69 3.77 4.40
C LEU A 257 37.31 4.37 4.68
N THR A 258 36.30 3.48 4.86
CA THR A 258 35.35 3.48 5.99
C THR A 258 34.34 2.34 5.83
N ARG A 259 34.84 1.10 5.68
CA ARG A 259 34.07 -0.12 5.94
C ARG A 259 34.56 -0.73 7.24
N ARG A 260 34.11 -0.18 8.37
CA ARG A 260 34.07 -0.85 9.68
C ARG A 260 32.99 -0.13 10.49
N LEU A 261 32.23 -0.92 11.26
CA LEU A 261 31.12 -0.54 12.14
C LEU A 261 29.75 -0.52 11.45
N VAL A 262 29.12 -1.69 11.35
CA VAL A 262 28.02 -2.15 12.23
C VAL A 262 27.83 -3.65 11.92
N LYS A 263 28.09 -4.48 12.93
CA LYS A 263 27.64 -5.88 13.01
C LYS A 263 26.29 -5.88 13.71
#